data_AF-A0A3C1X8Z2-F1
#
_entry.id   AF-A0A3C1X8Z2-F1
#
_cell.length_a   1.000
_cell.length_b   1.000
_cell.length_c   1.000
_cell.angle_alpha   90.00
_cell.angle_beta   90.00
_cell.angle_gamma   90.00
#
_symmetry.space_group_name_H-M   'P 1'
#
loop_
_entity.id
_entity.type
_entity.pdbx_description
1 polymer ?
#
loop_
_entity_poly.entity_id
_entity_poly.type
_entity_poly.pdbx_seq_one_letter_code
_entity_poly.pdbx_strand_id
1 'polypeptide(L)' 'DCQSTAGSLGVNSIPTVVLFKDGKEVTRLVGSQPKDAYLTAISKA' A
#
# COMPACT_ATOMS: atom_id res chain seq x y z
N ASP A 1 -4.41 -13.68 10.83
CA ASP A 1 -5.29 -12.74 11.55
C ASP A 1 -5.19 -11.38 10.88
N CYS A 2 -6.26 -10.92 10.22
CA CYS A 2 -6.19 -9.72 9.36
C CYS A 2 -5.94 -8.44 10.17
N GLN A 3 -6.43 -8.39 11.41
CA GLN A 3 -6.24 -7.25 12.32
C GLN A 3 -4.77 -7.11 12.71
N SER A 4 -4.11 -8.23 13.02
CA SER A 4 -2.68 -8.26 13.31
C SER A 4 -1.84 -7.76 12.12
N THR A 5 -2.14 -8.20 10.89
CA THR A 5 -1.43 -7.73 9.70
C THR A 5 -1.61 -6.23 9.48
N ALA A 6 -2.84 -5.71 9.63
CA ALA A 6 -3.10 -4.27 9.52
C ALA A 6 -2.33 -3.46 10.56
N GLY A 7 -2.27 -3.94 11.81
CA GLY A 7 -1.48 -3.33 12.88
C GLY A 7 0.03 -3.37 12.59
N SER A 8 0.56 -4.51 12.14
CA SER A 8 1.97 -4.65 11.77
C SER A 8 2.39 -3.75 10.59
N LEU A 9 1.46 -3.46 9.68
CA LEU A 9 1.68 -2.55 8.55
C LEU A 9 1.34 -1.08 8.87
N GLY A 10 0.87 -0.79 10.10
CA GLY A 10 0.50 0.57 10.52
C GLY A 10 -0.71 1.15 9.78
N VAL A 11 -1.63 0.31 9.33
CA VAL A 11 -2.83 0.75 8.60
C VAL A 11 -3.84 1.35 9.59
N ASN A 12 -3.82 2.68 9.70
CA ASN A 12 -4.73 3.46 10.58
C ASN A 12 -5.90 4.12 9.81
N SER A 13 -5.87 4.11 8.48
CA SER A 13 -6.89 4.74 7.63
C SER A 13 -7.22 3.85 6.45
N ILE A 14 -8.51 3.77 6.10
CA ILE A 14 -9.01 2.96 4.98
C ILE A 14 -9.55 3.84 3.86
N PRO A 15 -9.39 3.43 2.59
CA PRO A 15 -8.55 2.32 2.11
C PRO A 15 -7.06 2.68 2.14
N THR A 16 -6.19 1.70 2.38
CA THR A 16 -4.72 1.84 2.22
C THR A 16 -4.21 0.70 1.34
N VAL A 17 -3.38 1.04 0.36
CA VAL A 17 -2.72 0.07 -0.53
C VAL A 17 -1.21 0.15 -0.28
N VAL A 18 -0.55 -0.97 -0.04
CA VAL A 18 0.90 -1.04 0.20
C VAL A 18 1.56 -1.86 -0.92
N LEU A 19 2.57 -1.29 -1.57
CA LEU A 19 3.33 -1.93 -2.63
C LEU A 19 4.61 -2.54 -2.06
N PHE A 20 4.75 -3.85 -2.24
CA PHE A 20 5.96 -4.59 -1.89
C PHE A 20 6.69 -5.06 -3.15
N LYS A 21 8.01 -4.94 -3.15
CA LYS A 21 8.90 -5.50 -4.17
C LYS A 21 10.05 -6.21 -3.45
N ASP A 22 10.32 -7.45 -3.84
CA ASP A 22 11.39 -8.28 -3.24
C ASP A 22 11.33 -8.36 -1.70
N GLY A 23 10.11 -8.40 -1.15
CA GLY A 23 9.87 -8.46 0.30
C GLY A 23 10.10 -7.14 1.05
N LYS A 24 10.40 -6.03 0.35
CA LYS A 24 10.53 -4.69 0.93
C LYS A 24 9.36 -3.81 0.52
N GLU A 25 8.89 -2.99 1.45
CA GLU A 25 7.91 -1.95 1.16
C GLU A 25 8.55 -0.86 0.29
N VAL A 26 7.96 -0.59 -0.88
CA VAL A 26 8.42 0.45 -1.80
C VAL A 26 7.64 1.73 -1.58
N THR A 27 6.31 1.63 -1.51
CA THR A 27 5.43 2.77 -1.31
C THR A 27 4.08 2.33 -0.76
N ARG A 28 3.32 3.29 -0.23
CA ARG A 28 1.94 3.11 0.22
C ARG A 28 1.07 4.28 -0.25
N LEU A 29 -0.18 3.97 -0.55
CA LEU A 29 -1.20 4.91 -1.00
C LEU A 29 -2.34 4.87 0.01
N VAL A 30 -2.58 6.00 0.68
CA VAL A 30 -3.68 6.16 1.64
C VAL A 30 -4.83 6.90 0.94
N GLY A 31 -6.05 6.42 1.15
CA GLY A 31 -7.25 6.92 0.49
C GLY A 31 -7.51 6.26 -0.87
N SER A 32 -8.69 6.54 -1.43
CA SER A 32 -9.05 6.05 -2.76
C SER A 32 -8.26 6.82 -3.81
N GLN A 33 -7.46 6.11 -4.61
CA GLN A 33 -6.65 6.70 -5.67
C GLN A 33 -7.18 6.26 -7.05
N PRO A 34 -7.01 7.08 -8.10
CA PRO A 34 -7.37 6.67 -9.45
C PRO A 34 -6.40 5.61 -9.98
N LYS A 35 -6.83 4.86 -11.01
CA LYS A 35 -6.02 3.80 -11.66
C LYS A 35 -4.61 4.27 -12.01
N ASP A 36 -4.48 5.50 -12.51
CA ASP A 36 -3.22 6.07 -12.98
C ASP A 36 -2.17 6.22 -11.86
N ALA A 37 -2.62 6.53 -10.65
CA ALA A 37 -1.74 6.63 -9.49
C ALA A 37 -1.12 5.27 -9.14
N TYR A 38 -1.88 4.18 -9.25
CA TYR A 38 -1.36 2.83 -9.06
C TYR A 38 -0.37 2.43 -10.16
N LEU A 39 -0.66 2.74 -11.42
CA LEU A 39 0.26 2.47 -12.53
C LEU A 39 1.60 3.20 -12.35
N THR A 40 1.53 4.47 -11.92
CA THR A 40 2.72 5.26 -11.59
C THR A 40 3.50 4.66 -10.42
N ALA A 41 2.81 4.23 -9.35
CA ALA A 41 3.44 3.61 -8.18
C ALA A 41 4.18 2.31 -8.55
N ILE A 42 3.57 1.47 -9.39
CA ILE A 42 4.16 0.22 -9.87
C ILE A 42 5.36 0.49 -10.79
N SER A 43 5.26 1.48 -11.69
CA SER A 43 6.34 1.81 -12.63
C SER A 43 7.58 2.39 -11.96
N LYS A 44 7.42 3.00 -10.78
CA LYS A 44 8.52 3.55 -9.97
C LYS A 44 9.25 2.50 -9.13
N ALA A 45 8.69 1.31 -8.97
CA ALA A 45 9.22 0.24 -8.13
C ALA A 45 10.22 -0.63 -8.87
#